data_AF-A0A2T4X7Y7-F1
#
_entry.id   AF-A0A2T4X7Y7-F1
#
_cell.length_a   1.000
_cell.length_b   1.000
_cell.length_c   1.000
_cell.angle_alpha   90.00
_cell.angle_beta   90.00
_cell.angle_gamma   90.00
#
_symmetry.space_group_name_H-M   'P 1'
#
loop_
_entity.id
_entity.type
_entity.pdbx_description
1 polymer ?
#
loop_
_entity_poly.entity_id
_entity_poly.type
_entity_poly.pdbx_seq_one_letter_code
_entity_poly.pdbx_strand_id
1 'polypeptide(L)'
;LKLYYRLGVLNGDPAKNKREKEYYEFSMNYGFTFAMPYMNDTFDFADPEFAALLKGFTRNVPISNEPRGNRHFLYSTRVHVGLYHLLMKLGATVNIGESRERIERVLHQYEEEAIKAKS
;
A
#
# COMPACT_ATOMS: atom_id res chain seq x y z
N LEU A 1 -13.09 -1.93 7.40
CA LEU A 1 -12.63 -2.31 8.77
C LEU A 1 -12.09 -3.75 8.88
N LYS A 2 -12.81 -4.81 8.45
CA LYS A 2 -12.36 -6.22 8.53
C LYS A 2 -10.92 -6.45 8.05
N LEU A 3 -10.53 -5.79 6.96
CA LEU A 3 -9.16 -5.84 6.43
C LEU A 3 -8.12 -5.37 7.46
N TYR A 4 -8.32 -4.21 8.08
CA TYR A 4 -7.35 -3.62 9.02
C TYR A 4 -7.18 -4.44 10.30
N TYR A 5 -8.23 -5.14 10.74
CA TYR A 5 -8.10 -6.15 11.81
C TYR A 5 -7.26 -7.36 11.35
N ARG A 6 -7.51 -7.90 10.15
CA ARG A 6 -6.69 -9.01 9.60
C ARG A 6 -5.24 -8.63 9.38
N LEU A 7 -5.00 -7.37 9.00
CA LEU A 7 -3.67 -6.82 8.85
C LEU A 7 -2.99 -6.58 10.18
N GLY A 8 -3.67 -6.71 11.33
CA GLY A 8 -3.10 -6.46 12.66
C GLY A 8 -2.85 -4.98 12.95
N VAL A 9 -3.53 -4.08 12.23
CA VAL A 9 -3.41 -2.62 12.39
C VAL A 9 -4.34 -2.13 13.50
N LEU A 10 -5.55 -2.68 13.56
CA LEU A 10 -6.54 -2.33 14.57
C LEU A 10 -6.68 -3.44 15.60
N ASN A 11 -6.73 -3.05 16.87
CA ASN A 11 -6.94 -3.92 18.02
C ASN A 11 -8.31 -3.66 18.69
N GLY A 12 -9.02 -2.62 18.28
CA GLY A 12 -10.35 -2.29 18.78
C GLY A 12 -11.15 -1.43 17.80
N ASP A 13 -12.35 -1.05 18.20
CA ASP A 13 -13.29 -0.29 17.36
C ASP A 13 -12.85 1.18 17.21
N PRO A 14 -12.47 1.64 15.99
CA PRO A 14 -12.07 3.02 15.75
C PRO A 14 -13.21 4.02 15.92
N ALA A 15 -14.48 3.60 15.89
CA ALA A 15 -15.60 4.50 16.17
C ALA A 15 -15.70 4.87 17.66
N LYS A 16 -15.10 4.06 18.55
CA LYS A 16 -15.22 4.20 20.01
C LYS A 16 -13.92 4.57 20.70
N ASN A 17 -12.78 4.39 20.02
CA ASN A 17 -11.47 4.67 20.57
C ASN A 17 -10.67 5.60 19.66
N LYS A 18 -10.29 6.78 20.19
CA LYS A 18 -9.54 7.81 19.45
C LYS A 18 -8.22 7.28 18.89
N ARG A 19 -7.48 6.47 19.65
CA ARG A 19 -6.19 5.91 19.20
C ARG A 19 -6.38 4.90 18.07
N GLU A 20 -7.42 4.07 18.14
CA GLU A 20 -7.76 3.16 17.03
C GLU A 20 -8.21 3.94 15.79
N LYS A 21 -8.93 5.06 15.96
CA LYS A 21 -9.28 5.97 14.87
C LYS A 21 -8.04 6.55 14.19
N GLU A 22 -7.08 7.04 14.97
CA GLU A 22 -5.80 7.56 14.45
C GLU A 22 -5.04 6.49 13.66
N TYR A 23 -4.94 5.25 14.18
CA TYR A 23 -4.30 4.13 13.45
C TYR A 23 -5.02 3.79 12.16
N TYR A 24 -6.35 3.79 12.17
CA TYR A 24 -7.14 3.57 10.98
C TYR A 24 -6.90 4.65 9.92
N GLU A 25 -7.02 5.92 10.30
CA GLU A 25 -6.85 7.05 9.38
C GLU A 25 -5.42 7.13 8.83
N PHE A 26 -4.42 6.96 9.69
CA PHE A 26 -3.02 6.89 9.24
C PHE A 26 -2.81 5.76 8.25
N SER A 27 -3.26 4.54 8.58
CA SER A 27 -3.01 3.37 7.73
C SER A 27 -3.79 3.43 6.41
N MET A 28 -4.98 4.02 6.42
CA MET A 28 -5.77 4.25 5.21
C MET A 28 -5.11 5.27 4.31
N ASN A 29 -4.72 6.43 4.85
CA ASN A 29 -4.08 7.50 4.08
C ASN A 29 -2.70 7.07 3.58
N TYR A 30 -1.92 6.39 4.40
CA TYR A 30 -0.63 5.85 4.00
C TYR A 30 -0.79 4.74 2.95
N GLY A 31 -1.74 3.84 3.15
CA GLY A 31 -2.10 2.80 2.17
C GLY A 31 -2.47 3.37 0.81
N PHE A 32 -3.20 4.50 0.80
CA PHE A 32 -3.58 5.18 -0.44
C PHE A 32 -2.37 5.65 -1.25
N THR A 33 -1.27 6.07 -0.61
CA THR A 33 -0.04 6.48 -1.33
C THR A 33 0.57 5.35 -2.16
N PHE A 34 0.39 4.09 -1.75
CA PHE A 34 0.82 2.92 -2.53
C PHE A 34 -0.11 2.59 -3.70
N ALA A 35 -1.36 3.07 -3.64
CA ALA A 35 -2.32 2.89 -4.72
C ALA A 35 -2.19 3.98 -5.80
N MET A 36 -1.68 5.17 -5.46
CA MET A 36 -1.58 6.32 -6.37
C MET A 36 -0.90 6.01 -7.72
N PRO A 37 0.21 5.24 -7.79
CA PRO A 37 0.83 4.93 -9.08
C PRO A 37 -0.09 4.17 -10.03
N TYR A 38 -1.05 3.41 -9.51
CA TYR A 38 -1.95 2.57 -10.30
C TYR A 38 -3.23 3.29 -10.75
N MET A 39 -3.40 4.57 -10.39
CA MET A 39 -4.59 5.35 -10.76
C MET A 39 -4.52 5.91 -12.18
N ASN A 40 -3.34 5.93 -12.79
CA ASN A 40 -3.10 6.40 -14.15
C ASN A 40 -2.17 5.41 -14.88
N ASP A 41 -2.11 5.50 -16.21
CA ASP A 41 -1.25 4.61 -17.00
C ASP A 41 0.24 4.95 -16.90
N THR A 42 0.59 6.13 -16.40
CA THR A 42 1.96 6.56 -16.12
C THR A 42 2.06 7.21 -14.76
N PHE A 43 3.16 7.01 -14.06
CA PHE A 43 3.42 7.66 -12.78
C PHE A 43 4.85 8.21 -12.72
N ASP A 44 4.98 9.45 -12.26
CA ASP A 44 6.25 10.12 -12.08
C ASP A 44 6.72 10.00 -10.63
N PHE A 45 7.72 9.15 -10.38
CA PHE A 45 8.33 9.05 -9.05
C PHE A 45 9.32 10.19 -8.77
N ALA A 46 9.67 11.01 -9.76
CA ALA A 46 10.48 12.21 -9.56
C ALA A 46 9.66 13.39 -9.01
N ASP A 47 8.33 13.28 -8.99
CA ASP A 47 7.44 14.35 -8.53
C ASP A 47 7.76 14.75 -7.06
N PRO A 48 8.19 16.00 -6.83
CA PRO A 48 8.53 16.48 -5.49
C PRO A 48 7.33 16.47 -4.53
N GLU A 49 6.09 16.61 -5.03
CA GLU A 49 4.90 16.57 -4.19
C GLU A 49 4.66 15.16 -3.65
N PHE A 50 4.77 14.15 -4.51
CA PHE A 50 4.69 12.75 -4.10
C PHE A 50 5.81 12.37 -3.13
N ALA A 51 7.04 12.81 -3.39
CA ALA A 51 8.17 12.58 -2.49
C ALA A 51 7.95 13.23 -1.11
N ALA A 52 7.40 14.45 -1.07
CA ALA A 52 7.05 15.13 0.18
C ALA A 52 5.92 14.41 0.93
N LEU A 53 4.91 13.92 0.22
CA LEU A 53 3.79 13.15 0.79
C LEU A 53 4.28 11.86 1.46
N LEU A 54 5.06 11.03 0.75
CA LEU A 54 5.57 9.77 1.32
C LEU A 54 6.50 10.02 2.52
N LYS A 55 7.32 11.08 2.43
CA LYS A 55 8.18 11.54 3.53
C LYS A 55 7.38 12.00 4.74
N GLY A 56 6.22 12.62 4.53
CA GLY A 56 5.29 13.01 5.59
C GLY A 56 4.84 11.80 6.42
N PHE A 57 4.45 10.70 5.76
CA PHE A 57 4.03 9.47 6.45
C PHE A 57 5.16 8.72 7.15
N THR A 58 6.40 8.86 6.68
CA THR A 58 7.56 8.20 7.31
C THR A 58 8.16 9.00 8.47
N ARG A 59 8.07 10.34 8.45
CA ARG A 59 8.57 11.22 9.51
C ARG A 59 7.57 11.47 10.62
N ASN A 60 6.30 11.65 10.27
CA ASN A 60 5.24 11.96 11.22
C ASN A 60 4.41 10.71 11.48
N VAL A 61 5.03 9.63 11.96
CA VAL A 61 4.25 8.48 12.47
C VAL A 61 3.51 8.98 13.71
N PRO A 62 2.20 9.30 13.63
CA PRO A 62 1.53 10.12 14.64
C PRO A 62 1.25 9.38 15.94
N ILE A 63 1.58 8.09 15.97
CA ILE A 63 1.02 7.14 16.91
C ILE A 63 2.20 6.40 17.50
N SER A 64 2.11 6.15 18.81
CA SER A 64 3.12 5.51 19.64
C SER A 64 4.03 4.55 18.89
N ASN A 65 5.31 4.46 19.27
CA ASN A 65 6.31 3.50 18.77
C ASN A 65 5.90 2.01 18.86
N GLU A 66 4.65 1.70 19.17
CA GLU A 66 4.02 0.39 19.02
C GLU A 66 3.99 -0.02 17.53
N PRO A 67 4.73 -1.08 17.15
CA PRO A 67 4.63 -1.64 15.81
C PRO A 67 3.26 -2.31 15.66
N ARG A 68 2.44 -1.79 14.73
CA ARG A 68 1.15 -2.38 14.37
C ARG A 68 1.20 -2.95 12.97
N GLY A 69 0.62 -4.14 12.82
CA GLY A 69 0.69 -4.91 11.60
C GLY A 69 1.16 -6.34 11.85
N ASN A 70 0.58 -7.30 11.14
CA ASN A 70 1.11 -8.65 11.08
C ASN A 70 2.43 -8.67 10.30
N ARG A 71 3.22 -9.75 10.48
CA ARG A 71 4.56 -9.88 9.88
C ARG A 71 4.57 -9.66 8.36
N HIS A 72 3.59 -10.21 7.64
CA HIS A 72 3.51 -10.12 6.19
C HIS A 72 3.23 -8.70 5.72
N PHE A 73 2.31 -8.00 6.40
CA PHE A 73 1.99 -6.61 6.12
C PHE A 73 3.21 -5.71 6.33
N LEU A 74 3.84 -5.80 7.50
CA LEU A 74 5.03 -5.01 7.83
C LEU A 74 6.16 -5.23 6.83
N TYR A 75 6.39 -6.48 6.42
CA TYR A 75 7.40 -6.81 5.42
C TYR A 75 7.06 -6.18 4.05
N SER A 76 5.84 -6.41 3.54
CA SER A 76 5.40 -5.89 2.24
C SER A 76 5.47 -4.36 2.17
N THR A 77 5.03 -3.66 3.23
CA THR A 77 5.12 -2.20 3.31
C THR A 77 6.56 -1.72 3.24
N ARG A 78 7.49 -2.35 3.97
CA ARG A 78 8.92 -1.97 3.93
C ARG A 78 9.52 -2.16 2.54
N VAL A 79 9.18 -3.25 1.86
CA VAL A 79 9.64 -3.51 0.49
C VAL A 79 9.09 -2.46 -0.47
N HIS A 80 7.79 -2.14 -0.42
CA HIS A 80 7.19 -1.10 -1.27
C HIS A 80 7.83 0.27 -1.05
N VAL A 81 8.05 0.66 0.20
CA VAL A 81 8.71 1.93 0.53
C VAL A 81 10.15 1.97 0.01
N GLY A 82 10.89 0.86 0.13
CA GLY A 82 12.24 0.74 -0.42
C GLY A 82 12.25 0.91 -1.94
N LEU A 83 11.33 0.24 -2.63
CA LEU A 83 11.16 0.34 -4.07
C LEU A 83 10.83 1.78 -4.51
N TYR A 84 9.87 2.43 -3.84
CA TYR A 84 9.48 3.79 -4.17
C TYR A 84 10.64 4.78 -3.97
N HIS A 85 11.40 4.65 -2.87
CA HIS A 85 12.60 5.46 -2.68
C HIS A 85 13.66 5.22 -3.77
N LEU A 86 13.82 4.00 -4.26
CA LEU A 86 14.73 3.71 -5.36
C LEU A 86 14.26 4.40 -6.65
N LEU A 87 12.98 4.27 -7.00
CA LEU A 87 12.40 4.90 -8.19
C LEU A 87 12.49 6.44 -8.14
N MET A 88 12.26 7.04 -6.96
CA MET A 88 12.45 8.47 -6.73
C MET A 88 13.91 8.89 -6.97
N LYS A 89 14.87 8.15 -6.41
CA LYS A 89 16.30 8.46 -6.57
C LYS A 89 16.77 8.35 -8.01
N LEU A 90 16.16 7.46 -8.79
CA LEU A 90 16.42 7.32 -10.22
C LEU A 90 15.73 8.41 -11.07
N GLY A 91 14.80 9.18 -10.48
CA GLY A 91 13.96 10.13 -11.22
C GLY A 91 13.06 9.43 -12.24
N ALA A 92 12.56 8.24 -11.90
CA ALA A 92 11.88 7.38 -12.86
C ALA A 92 10.42 7.79 -13.11
N THR A 93 10.05 7.93 -14.38
CA THR A 93 8.65 7.85 -14.82
C THR A 93 8.37 6.43 -15.31
N VAL A 94 7.35 5.77 -14.75
CA VAL A 94 7.02 4.37 -15.03
C VAL A 94 5.70 4.27 -15.77
N ASN A 95 5.65 3.43 -16.82
CA ASN A 95 4.40 3.02 -17.46
C ASN A 95 3.74 1.91 -16.63
N ILE A 96 2.63 2.25 -16.00
CA ILE A 96 1.84 1.40 -15.12
C ILE A 96 0.73 0.68 -15.90
N GLY A 97 0.23 1.27 -16.98
CA GLY A 97 -0.81 0.67 -17.83
C GLY A 97 -0.43 -0.72 -18.33
N GLU A 98 0.79 -0.86 -18.87
CA GLU A 98 1.30 -2.16 -19.33
C GLU A 98 1.42 -3.18 -18.19
N SER A 99 1.87 -2.72 -17.02
CA SER A 99 2.01 -3.58 -15.84
C SER A 99 0.65 -4.09 -15.34
N ARG A 100 -0.38 -3.23 -15.36
CA ARG A 100 -1.76 -3.59 -15.00
C ARG A 100 -2.31 -4.66 -15.93
N GLU A 101 -2.21 -4.46 -17.25
CA GLU A 101 -2.69 -5.43 -18.24
C GLU A 101 -2.01 -6.80 -18.11
N ARG A 102 -0.71 -6.81 -17.77
CA ARG A 102 0.03 -8.06 -17.54
C ARG A 102 -0.47 -8.77 -16.27
N ILE A 103 -0.70 -8.03 -15.19
CA ILE A 103 -1.23 -8.59 -13.94
C ILE A 103 -2.65 -9.13 -14.15
N GLU A 104 -3.53 -8.38 -14.81
CA GLU A 104 -4.90 -8.81 -15.10
C GLU A 104 -4.93 -10.12 -15.90
N ARG A 105 -4.06 -10.25 -16.91
CA ARG A 105 -3.92 -11.50 -17.67
C ARG A 105 -3.50 -12.68 -16.79
N VAL A 106 -2.51 -12.47 -15.93
CA VAL A 106 -2.02 -13.52 -15.01
C VAL A 106 -3.10 -13.92 -13.99
N LEU A 107 -3.84 -12.95 -13.45
CA LEU A 107 -4.93 -13.22 -12.51
C LEU A 107 -6.05 -14.03 -13.18
N HIS A 108 -6.44 -13.68 -14.40
CA HIS A 108 -7.44 -14.42 -15.16
C HIS A 108 -7.01 -15.87 -15.42
N GLN A 109 -5.74 -16.11 -15.73
CA GLN A 109 -5.19 -17.47 -15.89
C GLN A 109 -5.33 -18.30 -14.61
N TYR A 110 -4.99 -17.73 -13.45
CA TYR A 110 -5.15 -18.43 -12.17
C TYR A 110 -6.61 -18.74 -11.83
N GLU A 111 -7.53 -17.85 -12.17
CA GLU A 111 -8.97 -18.07 -11.98
C GLU A 111 -9.48 -19.22 -12.85
N GLU A 112 -9.10 -19.27 -14.13
CA GLU A 112 -9.45 -20.38 -15.02
C GLU A 112 -8.87 -21.72 -14.55
N GLU A 113 -7.62 -21.74 -14.10
CA GLU A 113 -6.98 -22.93 -13.54
C GLU A 113 -7.68 -23.41 -12.26
N ALA A 114 -8.03 -22.49 -11.36
CA ALA A 114 -8.72 -22.80 -10.13
C ALA A 114 -10.15 -23.31 -10.36
N ILE A 115 -10.82 -22.85 -11.42
CA ILE A 115 -12.13 -23.38 -11.85
C ILE A 115 -11.98 -24.80 -12.39
N LYS A 116 -11.01 -25.04 -13.29
CA LYS A 116 -10.72 -26.37 -13.84
C LYS A 116 -10.31 -27.40 -12.79
N ALA A 117 -9.58 -27.00 -11.76
CA ALA A 117 -9.20 -27.90 -10.67
C ALA A 117 -10.36 -28.32 -9.75
N LYS A 118 -11.52 -27.66 -9.86
CA LYS A 118 -12.73 -27.93 -9.06
C LYS A 118 -13.83 -28.65 -9.85
N SER A 119 -13.66 -28.83 -11.16
CA SER A 119 -14.54 -29.59 -12.06
C SER A 119 -14.02 -31.00 -12.30
#